data_AF-A0A7V7T2P2-F1
#
_entry.id   AF-A0A7V7T2P2-F1
#
_cell.length_a   1.000
_cell.length_b   1.000
_cell.length_c   1.000
_cell.angle_alpha   90.00
_cell.angle_beta   90.00
_cell.angle_gamma   90.00
#
_symmetry.space_group_name_H-M   'P 1'
#
loop_
_entity.id
_entity.type
_entity.pdbx_description
1 polymer ?
#
loop_
_entity_poly.entity_id
_entity_poly.type
_entity_poly.pdbx_seq_one_letter_code
_entity_poly.pdbx_strand_id
1 'polypeptide(L)'
;AFVIRVQQGLVKQLLLPESLDVHKSSIDYEDLVKHAKVQGSQFYKKTRAGADNRINLLFMGDGYTSGQVNIFDADVNSVIAYMQTFEPYQSYANFVSFDRLFTASSQSGADKPAPCFSPATFVNTAFDAKYCTSNLERLLTVNSTKVLTAAAANPNWDEIAVVVNDGVYGGAGGSFSTFSTHALADDIFIHEYGHSFTGLADEYDSPYPGYPACSDISGSSPCEANVTNVSVRNNIKWNYLIAGATPVPTPDTPPYSSVVGLFEGARYLSSGMYRPQSTCNMRSLGYGFCAVCQEAYVKKVYEVLYAQGGTKLSLIEPDSAVPISQNPTGMVATPMNFSVLTLQPSHDLYVTWYVAGVSQGTTQSSQVMQSFQFTPTNSGPVEVKVRIKDNSSLVNASQHSSLPFFEHAWQVNVQPLVDLIFENGFE
;
A
#
# COMPACT_ATOMS: atom_id res chain seq x y z
N ALA A 1 -15.77 -1.44 -53.21
CA ALA A 1 -16.05 -0.14 -52.57
C ALA A 1 -16.47 -0.41 -51.14
N PHE A 2 -15.82 0.20 -50.15
CA PHE A 2 -16.18 0.05 -48.74
C PHE A 2 -16.86 1.34 -48.25
N VAL A 3 -17.91 1.16 -47.46
CA VAL A 3 -18.68 2.24 -46.85
C VAL A 3 -18.17 2.44 -45.42
N ILE A 4 -17.81 3.66 -45.08
CA ILE A 4 -17.57 4.10 -43.69
C ILE A 4 -18.81 4.88 -43.26
N ARG A 5 -19.41 4.51 -42.12
CA ARG A 5 -20.47 5.30 -41.48
C ARG A 5 -19.86 6.16 -40.37
N VAL A 6 -20.15 7.46 -40.40
CA VAL A 6 -19.76 8.43 -39.36
C VAL A 6 -21.02 9.09 -38.78
N GLN A 7 -20.94 9.46 -37.51
CA GLN A 7 -22.02 10.08 -36.75
C GLN A 7 -22.28 11.52 -37.24
N GLN A 8 -23.55 11.90 -37.41
CA GLN A 8 -23.94 13.27 -37.76
C GLN A 8 -23.53 14.23 -36.63
N GLY A 9 -22.69 15.23 -36.93
CA GLY A 9 -22.60 16.45 -36.12
C GLY A 9 -21.21 16.94 -35.68
N LEU A 10 -20.10 16.22 -35.86
CA LEU A 10 -18.76 16.73 -35.51
C LEU A 10 -17.72 16.34 -36.57
N VAL A 11 -17.43 17.27 -37.48
CA VAL A 11 -16.20 17.26 -38.29
C VAL A 11 -15.52 18.61 -38.14
N LYS A 12 -14.43 18.66 -37.36
CA LYS A 12 -13.36 19.65 -37.55
C LYS A 12 -12.07 18.89 -37.87
N GLN A 13 -11.93 18.63 -39.17
CA GLN A 13 -10.71 18.53 -39.96
C GLN A 13 -9.49 17.77 -39.41
N LEU A 14 -9.11 16.70 -40.11
CA LEU A 14 -7.76 16.15 -40.13
C LEU A 14 -7.05 16.72 -41.38
N LEU A 15 -6.02 17.55 -41.19
CA LEU A 15 -5.09 17.96 -42.24
C LEU A 15 -3.68 18.03 -41.64
N LEU A 16 -2.75 17.29 -42.24
CA LEU A 16 -1.32 17.62 -42.18
C LEU A 16 -0.74 17.41 -43.58
N PRO A 17 -0.14 18.47 -44.16
CA PRO A 17 1.02 18.29 -45.01
C PRO A 17 2.25 19.02 -44.45
N GLU A 18 3.33 18.25 -44.39
CA GLU A 18 4.75 18.60 -44.61
C GLU A 18 5.20 20.06 -44.43
N SER A 19 5.73 20.40 -43.26
CA SER A 19 7.06 21.02 -43.09
C SER A 19 7.36 21.34 -41.61
N LEU A 20 8.53 20.92 -41.15
CA LEU A 20 9.06 21.00 -39.79
C LEU A 20 9.37 22.43 -39.31
N ASP A 21 9.21 22.64 -37.99
CA ASP A 21 10.29 23.15 -37.14
C ASP A 21 10.20 22.50 -35.76
N VAL A 22 11.12 21.59 -35.47
CA VAL A 22 11.19 20.83 -34.20
C VAL A 22 12.48 21.24 -33.51
N HIS A 23 12.37 21.85 -32.32
CA HIS A 23 13.50 21.96 -31.40
C HIS A 23 13.93 20.55 -30.99
N LYS A 24 15.08 20.11 -31.50
CA LYS A 24 15.77 18.90 -31.05
C LYS A 24 16.59 19.23 -29.81
N SER A 25 16.18 18.72 -28.65
CA SER A 25 17.14 18.32 -27.63
C SER A 25 17.48 16.85 -27.88
N SER A 26 18.76 16.56 -28.12
CA SER A 26 19.26 15.19 -28.19
C SER A 26 19.71 14.77 -26.79
N ILE A 27 18.99 13.84 -26.19
CA ILE A 27 19.46 13.07 -25.04
C ILE A 27 20.18 11.85 -25.61
N ASP A 28 21.45 11.67 -25.26
CA ASP A 28 22.22 10.49 -25.64
C ASP A 28 21.69 9.28 -24.86
N TYR A 29 20.91 8.47 -25.56
CA TYR A 29 20.27 7.29 -24.99
C TYR A 29 21.29 6.19 -24.68
N GLU A 30 22.43 6.15 -25.38
CA GLU A 30 23.49 5.17 -25.05
C GLU A 30 24.15 5.49 -23.70
N ASP A 31 24.28 6.77 -23.35
CA ASP A 31 24.93 7.19 -22.10
C ASP A 31 24.04 6.93 -20.86
N LEU A 32 22.72 7.06 -21.00
CA LEU A 32 21.75 6.67 -19.96
C LEU A 32 21.63 5.15 -19.80
N VAL A 33 21.78 4.38 -20.88
CA VAL A 33 21.71 2.91 -20.85
C VAL A 33 23.03 2.30 -20.36
N LYS A 34 24.19 2.93 -20.58
CA LYS A 34 25.49 2.45 -20.08
C LYS A 34 25.61 2.51 -18.56
N HIS A 35 24.82 3.35 -17.89
CA HIS A 35 24.86 3.54 -16.44
C HIS A 35 23.68 2.88 -15.69
N ALA A 36 22.78 2.18 -16.38
CA ALA A 36 21.67 1.44 -15.76
C ALA A 36 21.78 -0.07 -16.04
N LYS A 37 22.37 -0.81 -15.10
CA LYS A 37 22.20 -2.28 -14.94
C LYS A 37 22.02 -2.54 -13.45
N VAL A 38 21.08 -3.38 -13.00
CA VAL A 38 20.94 -4.82 -13.32
C VAL A 38 19.47 -5.24 -13.54
N GLN A 39 19.26 -6.23 -14.43
CA GLN A 39 18.03 -7.01 -14.59
C GLN A 39 18.06 -8.25 -13.66
N GLY A 40 16.93 -8.57 -13.02
CA GLY A 40 16.69 -9.91 -12.49
C GLY A 40 15.39 -10.01 -11.67
N SER A 41 14.48 -10.90 -12.11
CA SER A 41 13.13 -11.25 -11.60
C SER A 41 11.99 -10.29 -11.98
N GLN A 42 10.79 -10.86 -12.20
CA GLN A 42 9.63 -10.18 -12.78
C GLN A 42 9.07 -9.12 -11.82
N PHE A 43 9.57 -7.89 -11.96
CA PHE A 43 8.93 -6.72 -11.39
C PHE A 43 7.72 -6.37 -12.25
N TYR A 44 6.62 -5.97 -11.63
CA TYR A 44 5.65 -5.09 -12.29
C TYR A 44 6.38 -3.77 -12.60
N LYS A 45 7.15 -3.78 -13.70
CA LYS A 45 7.94 -2.65 -14.14
C LYS A 45 6.96 -1.60 -14.66
N LYS A 46 6.90 -0.48 -13.97
CA LYS A 46 6.13 0.71 -14.37
C LYS A 46 6.40 1.05 -15.84
N THR A 47 5.35 0.99 -16.66
CA THR A 47 5.28 1.85 -17.85
C THR A 47 4.88 3.23 -17.38
N ARG A 48 5.70 4.23 -17.69
CA ARG A 48 5.66 5.63 -17.26
C ARG A 48 4.42 6.44 -17.69
N ALA A 49 3.28 5.79 -17.99
CA ALA A 49 2.17 6.37 -18.74
C ALA A 49 0.77 6.26 -18.09
N GLY A 50 0.63 5.76 -16.86
CA GLY A 50 -0.66 5.68 -16.15
C GLY A 50 -0.65 6.42 -14.81
N ALA A 51 -1.83 6.84 -14.33
CA ALA A 51 -2.01 7.36 -12.98
C ALA A 51 -1.60 6.29 -11.94
N ASP A 52 -0.77 6.69 -10.98
CA ASP A 52 -0.23 5.78 -9.97
C ASP A 52 -1.33 5.39 -8.98
N ASN A 53 -1.61 4.10 -8.86
CA ASN A 53 -2.69 3.57 -8.01
C ASN A 53 -2.16 2.50 -7.05
N ARG A 54 -0.88 2.60 -6.66
CA ARG A 54 -0.18 1.66 -5.77
C ARG A 54 0.67 2.39 -4.74
N ILE A 55 0.95 1.72 -3.63
CA ILE A 55 1.96 2.13 -2.64
C ILE A 55 3.33 1.84 -3.24
N ASN A 56 4.16 2.85 -3.45
CA ASN A 56 5.50 2.69 -3.99
C ASN A 56 6.53 2.57 -2.85
N LEU A 57 7.02 1.36 -2.60
CA LEU A 57 8.07 1.10 -1.63
C LEU A 57 9.45 1.10 -2.32
N LEU A 58 10.28 2.08 -1.97
CA LEU A 58 11.65 2.20 -2.47
C LEU A 58 12.65 1.54 -1.51
N PHE A 59 13.37 0.53 -2.00
CA PHE A 59 14.50 -0.05 -1.29
C PHE A 59 15.81 0.67 -1.63
N MET A 60 16.54 1.07 -0.61
CA MET A 60 17.86 1.69 -0.71
C MET A 60 18.86 0.86 0.08
N GLY A 61 20.13 0.83 -0.36
CA GLY A 61 21.20 0.09 0.31
C GLY A 61 22.21 1.01 0.96
N ASP A 62 22.62 0.72 2.20
CA ASP A 62 23.82 1.30 2.82
C ASP A 62 24.85 0.23 3.19
N GLY A 63 26.13 0.60 3.18
CA GLY A 63 27.22 -0.34 3.47
C GLY A 63 27.50 -1.34 2.34
N TYR A 64 26.91 -1.18 1.15
CA TYR A 64 27.24 -1.98 -0.03
C TYR A 64 28.23 -1.22 -0.91
N THR A 65 29.42 -1.77 -1.12
CA THR A 65 30.40 -1.23 -2.07
C THR A 65 29.93 -1.43 -3.52
N SER A 66 30.53 -0.73 -4.48
CA SER A 66 30.15 -0.80 -5.89
C SER A 66 30.19 -2.23 -6.49
N GLY A 67 31.01 -3.12 -5.94
CA GLY A 67 31.08 -4.54 -6.33
C GLY A 67 29.98 -5.43 -5.74
N GLN A 68 29.15 -4.91 -4.82
CA GLN A 68 28.16 -5.67 -4.04
C GLN A 68 26.71 -5.41 -4.47
N VAL A 69 26.48 -4.79 -5.64
CA VAL A 69 25.12 -4.53 -6.16
C VAL A 69 24.27 -5.81 -6.26
N ASN A 70 24.88 -6.93 -6.67
CA ASN A 70 24.17 -8.22 -6.74
C ASN A 70 23.78 -8.76 -5.37
N ILE A 71 24.52 -8.42 -4.31
CA ILE A 71 24.20 -8.81 -2.92
C ILE A 71 23.01 -7.99 -2.45
N PHE A 72 23.06 -6.66 -2.63
CA PHE A 72 21.93 -5.77 -2.37
C PHE A 72 20.64 -6.24 -3.08
N ASP A 73 20.73 -6.56 -4.37
CA ASP A 73 19.58 -7.05 -5.13
C ASP A 73 19.03 -8.38 -4.58
N ALA A 74 19.90 -9.26 -4.09
CA ALA A 74 19.49 -10.53 -3.47
C ALA A 74 18.81 -10.31 -2.11
N ASP A 75 19.37 -9.43 -1.28
CA ASP A 75 18.80 -9.09 0.04
C ASP A 75 17.41 -8.46 -0.12
N VAL A 76 17.25 -7.51 -1.05
CA VAL A 76 15.94 -6.90 -1.34
C VAL A 76 14.97 -7.94 -1.93
N ASN A 77 15.43 -8.85 -2.79
CA ASN A 77 14.58 -9.93 -3.32
C ASN A 77 14.05 -10.84 -2.20
N SER A 78 14.91 -11.21 -1.23
CA SER A 78 14.51 -12.06 -0.09
C SER A 78 13.39 -11.42 0.70
N VAL A 79 13.58 -10.15 1.05
CA VAL A 79 12.63 -9.39 1.88
C VAL A 79 11.29 -9.20 1.17
N ILE A 80 11.30 -8.84 -0.12
CA ILE A 80 10.06 -8.71 -0.92
C ILE A 80 9.33 -10.05 -0.99
N ALA A 81 10.06 -11.15 -1.25
CA ALA A 81 9.46 -12.47 -1.32
C ALA A 81 8.83 -12.88 0.02
N TYR A 82 9.51 -12.63 1.14
CA TYR A 82 8.96 -12.91 2.47
C TYR A 82 7.73 -12.05 2.79
N MET A 83 7.79 -10.74 2.50
CA MET A 83 6.67 -9.82 2.68
C MET A 83 5.39 -10.31 1.97
N GLN A 84 5.52 -10.83 0.76
CA GLN A 84 4.38 -11.36 0.00
C GLN A 84 3.80 -12.68 0.55
N THR A 85 4.44 -13.27 1.58
CA THR A 85 3.95 -14.46 2.29
C THR A 85 3.42 -14.16 3.70
N PHE A 86 3.51 -12.91 4.14
CA PHE A 86 3.22 -12.51 5.52
C PHE A 86 1.93 -11.70 5.59
N GLU A 87 0.92 -12.15 6.33
CA GLU A 87 -0.32 -11.37 6.50
C GLU A 87 -0.12 -10.19 7.45
N PRO A 88 -0.66 -8.98 7.13
CA PRO A 88 -1.66 -8.69 6.10
C PRO A 88 -1.09 -8.36 4.71
N TYR A 89 0.23 -8.32 4.54
CA TYR A 89 0.87 -7.88 3.30
C TYR A 89 0.64 -8.85 2.14
N GLN A 90 0.57 -10.15 2.44
CA GLN A 90 0.20 -11.19 1.48
C GLN A 90 -1.15 -10.89 0.82
N SER A 91 -2.20 -10.63 1.61
CA SER A 91 -3.54 -10.36 1.06
C SER A 91 -3.62 -9.12 0.20
N TYR A 92 -2.71 -8.16 0.39
CA TYR A 92 -2.66 -6.89 -0.33
C TYR A 92 -1.41 -6.74 -1.20
N ALA A 93 -0.73 -7.83 -1.57
CA ALA A 93 0.53 -7.78 -2.30
C ALA A 93 0.43 -6.97 -3.61
N ASN A 94 -0.72 -7.03 -4.29
CA ASN A 94 -0.98 -6.29 -5.52
C ASN A 94 -1.13 -4.77 -5.33
N PHE A 95 -1.26 -4.29 -4.09
CA PHE A 95 -1.43 -2.88 -3.74
C PHE A 95 -0.09 -2.16 -3.63
N VAL A 96 1.02 -2.92 -3.58
CA VAL A 96 2.38 -2.40 -3.41
C VAL A 96 3.16 -2.60 -4.70
N SER A 97 3.88 -1.56 -5.10
CA SER A 97 4.93 -1.59 -6.13
C SER A 97 6.28 -1.41 -5.47
N PHE A 98 7.28 -2.16 -5.94
CA PHE A 98 8.62 -2.14 -5.36
C PHE A 98 9.61 -1.53 -6.35
N ASP A 99 10.46 -0.64 -5.86
CA ASP A 99 11.56 -0.05 -6.61
C ASP A 99 12.88 -0.13 -5.82
N ARG A 100 14.00 0.12 -6.49
CA ARG A 100 15.34 0.04 -5.92
C ARG A 100 16.18 1.22 -6.34
N LEU A 101 16.93 1.78 -5.38
CA LEU A 101 17.96 2.76 -5.63
C LEU A 101 19.26 2.33 -4.94
N PHE A 102 20.15 1.74 -5.73
CA PHE A 102 21.47 1.37 -5.25
C PHE A 102 22.38 2.59 -5.15
N THR A 103 22.91 2.86 -3.95
CA THR A 103 23.89 3.91 -3.73
C THR A 103 25.17 3.28 -3.17
N ALA A 104 26.25 3.32 -3.94
CA ALA A 104 27.49 2.67 -3.55
C ALA A 104 28.13 3.37 -2.33
N SER A 105 28.42 2.58 -1.30
CA SER A 105 29.23 2.98 -0.15
C SER A 105 30.73 2.86 -0.44
N SER A 106 31.55 3.66 0.23
CA SER A 106 33.02 3.56 0.10
C SER A 106 33.57 2.33 0.84
N GLN A 107 32.92 1.91 1.92
CA GLN A 107 33.27 0.76 2.73
C GLN A 107 32.04 -0.09 3.05
N SER A 108 32.27 -1.37 3.36
CA SER A 108 31.22 -2.31 3.75
C SER A 108 30.94 -2.26 5.25
N GLY A 109 29.69 -2.48 5.67
CA GLY A 109 29.29 -2.54 7.08
C GLY A 109 28.52 -1.31 7.54
N ALA A 110 28.48 -1.11 8.86
CA ALA A 110 27.94 0.07 9.52
C ALA A 110 28.78 0.45 10.76
N ASP A 111 28.65 1.70 11.21
CA ASP A 111 29.30 2.21 12.41
C ASP A 111 28.82 1.48 13.67
N LYS A 112 29.77 1.09 14.52
CA LYS A 112 29.56 0.39 15.79
C LYS A 112 30.33 1.12 16.89
N PRO A 113 29.79 2.20 17.47
CA PRO A 113 30.49 3.01 18.45
C PRO A 113 30.48 2.37 19.85
N ALA A 114 31.37 2.83 20.72
CA ALA A 114 31.25 2.64 22.16
C ALA A 114 30.08 3.49 22.71
N PRO A 115 29.44 3.12 23.85
CA PRO A 115 29.79 1.99 24.71
C PRO A 115 29.19 0.64 24.27
N CYS A 116 28.27 0.61 23.29
CA CYS A 116 27.61 -0.64 22.92
C CYS A 116 28.56 -1.66 22.27
N PHE A 117 29.60 -1.18 21.58
CA PHE A 117 30.58 -2.05 20.93
C PHE A 117 32.00 -1.76 21.42
N SER A 118 32.77 -2.82 21.64
CA SER A 118 34.18 -2.77 22.06
C SER A 118 34.99 -3.86 21.34
N PRO A 119 35.97 -3.52 20.50
CA PRO A 119 36.37 -2.15 20.14
C PRO A 119 35.30 -1.44 19.29
N ALA A 120 35.27 -0.11 19.38
CA ALA A 120 34.45 0.70 18.48
C ALA A 120 35.01 0.63 17.05
N THR A 121 34.13 0.51 16.05
CA THR A 121 34.50 0.49 14.62
C THR A 121 33.69 1.51 13.84
N PHE A 122 34.33 2.20 12.88
CA PHE A 122 33.68 3.18 12.02
C PHE A 122 34.04 2.93 10.56
N VAL A 123 33.06 3.09 9.67
CA VAL A 123 33.18 2.84 8.23
C VAL A 123 32.49 3.95 7.43
N ASN A 124 33.06 4.33 6.30
CA ASN A 124 32.49 5.36 5.43
C ASN A 124 31.43 4.76 4.48
N THR A 125 30.16 4.92 4.85
CA THR A 125 29.02 4.42 4.07
C THR A 125 28.25 5.55 3.38
N ALA A 126 27.37 5.22 2.45
CA ALA A 126 26.62 6.19 1.67
C ALA A 126 25.64 6.99 2.54
N PHE A 127 25.02 6.35 3.52
CA PHE A 127 23.98 6.94 4.37
C PHE A 127 24.34 6.97 5.86
N ASP A 128 25.61 6.81 6.21
CA ASP A 128 26.12 6.83 7.60
C ASP A 128 25.34 5.91 8.56
N ALA A 129 25.02 4.69 8.12
CA ALA A 129 24.38 3.69 8.97
C ALA A 129 25.19 3.45 10.25
N LYS A 130 24.49 3.48 11.38
CA LYS A 130 25.11 3.42 12.71
C LYS A 130 24.21 2.72 13.72
N TYR A 131 24.82 1.82 14.49
CA TYR A 131 24.24 1.18 15.68
C TYR A 131 24.41 2.03 16.94
N CYS A 132 23.85 1.56 18.07
CA CYS A 132 23.98 2.23 19.37
C CYS A 132 23.35 3.63 19.40
N THR A 133 22.34 3.89 18.56
CA THR A 133 21.58 5.14 18.65
C THR A 133 20.84 5.16 19.99
N SER A 134 20.85 6.31 20.67
CA SER A 134 20.30 6.46 22.04
C SER A 134 20.85 5.47 23.07
N ASN A 135 22.09 4.98 22.89
CA ASN A 135 22.75 3.94 23.70
C ASN A 135 22.02 2.57 23.70
N LEU A 136 21.22 2.30 22.68
CA LEU A 136 20.60 0.99 22.47
C LEU A 136 21.39 0.24 21.40
N GLU A 137 22.09 -0.82 21.80
CA GLU A 137 23.02 -1.57 20.93
C GLU A 137 22.44 -1.91 19.56
N ARG A 138 21.18 -2.36 19.52
CA ARG A 138 20.49 -2.85 18.32
C ARG A 138 19.75 -1.78 17.53
N LEU A 139 19.69 -0.54 18.04
CA LEU A 139 19.02 0.54 17.33
C LEU A 139 19.91 1.02 16.19
N LEU A 140 19.57 0.56 14.98
CA LEU A 140 20.31 0.81 13.75
C LEU A 140 19.60 1.92 12.96
N THR A 141 20.28 3.03 12.77
CA THR A 141 19.72 4.21 12.09
C THR A 141 20.62 4.68 10.96
N VAL A 142 20.03 5.40 10.01
CA VAL A 142 20.73 6.04 8.88
C VAL A 142 20.52 7.55 8.90
N ASN A 143 21.38 8.28 8.19
CA ASN A 143 21.26 9.73 8.02
C ASN A 143 20.12 10.07 7.06
N SER A 144 19.02 10.58 7.62
CA SER A 144 17.79 10.87 6.87
C SER A 144 17.97 11.88 5.75
N THR A 145 18.79 12.91 5.95
CA THR A 145 19.06 13.91 4.91
C THR A 145 19.74 13.28 3.70
N LYS A 146 20.70 12.36 3.91
CA LYS A 146 21.40 11.68 2.81
C LYS A 146 20.46 10.72 2.08
N VAL A 147 19.65 9.94 2.80
CA VAL A 147 18.64 9.05 2.23
C VAL A 147 17.67 9.84 1.34
N LEU A 148 17.05 10.91 1.86
CA LEU A 148 16.09 11.72 1.13
C LEU A 148 16.73 12.44 -0.08
N THR A 149 17.97 12.91 0.05
CA THR A 149 18.69 13.54 -1.06
C THR A 149 18.92 12.56 -2.21
N ALA A 150 19.31 11.32 -1.91
CA ALA A 150 19.47 10.29 -2.92
C ALA A 150 18.10 9.87 -3.50
N ALA A 151 17.09 9.66 -2.65
CA ALA A 151 15.75 9.26 -3.05
C ALA A 151 15.05 10.31 -3.94
N ALA A 152 15.45 11.58 -3.86
CA ALA A 152 14.95 12.64 -4.75
C ALA A 152 15.29 12.39 -6.24
N ALA A 153 16.29 11.56 -6.55
CA ALA A 153 16.56 11.11 -7.92
C ALA A 153 15.46 10.20 -8.50
N ASN A 154 14.62 9.62 -7.64
CA ASN A 154 13.47 8.80 -8.00
C ASN A 154 12.22 9.22 -7.19
N PRO A 155 11.59 10.37 -7.48
CA PRO A 155 10.64 11.02 -6.57
C PRO A 155 9.25 10.35 -6.45
N ASN A 156 9.10 9.12 -6.95
CA ASN A 156 7.83 8.40 -6.98
C ASN A 156 7.74 7.31 -5.90
N TRP A 157 8.38 7.52 -4.76
CA TRP A 157 8.24 6.67 -3.59
C TRP A 157 7.21 7.25 -2.62
N ASP A 158 6.53 6.35 -1.92
CA ASP A 158 5.62 6.66 -0.81
C ASP A 158 6.27 6.29 0.53
N GLU A 159 7.00 5.17 0.52
CA GLU A 159 7.75 4.64 1.65
C GLU A 159 9.17 4.32 1.22
N ILE A 160 10.13 4.47 2.15
CA ILE A 160 11.52 4.10 1.93
C ILE A 160 11.92 3.05 2.98
N ALA A 161 12.53 1.97 2.48
CA ALA A 161 13.21 0.99 3.29
C ALA A 161 14.72 1.04 3.01
N VAL A 162 15.54 0.99 4.05
CA VAL A 162 17.00 1.01 3.93
C VAL A 162 17.58 -0.28 4.51
N VAL A 163 18.11 -1.12 3.62
CA VAL A 163 18.84 -2.31 4.01
C VAL A 163 20.31 -1.95 4.24
N VAL A 164 20.86 -2.37 5.38
CA VAL A 164 22.25 -2.10 5.77
C VAL A 164 23.05 -3.40 5.71
N ASN A 165 24.10 -3.42 4.88
CA ASN A 165 25.00 -4.56 4.69
C ASN A 165 25.92 -4.80 5.90
N ASP A 166 25.33 -5.24 7.00
CA ASP A 166 26.01 -5.61 8.22
C ASP A 166 25.30 -6.81 8.86
N GLY A 167 26.07 -7.79 9.34
CA GLY A 167 25.53 -9.03 9.88
C GLY A 167 25.06 -8.95 11.33
N VAL A 168 25.27 -7.82 12.04
CA VAL A 168 24.80 -7.65 13.41
C VAL A 168 23.28 -7.43 13.42
N TYR A 169 22.59 -7.96 14.43
CA TYR A 169 21.16 -7.73 14.59
C TYR A 169 20.88 -6.25 14.86
N GLY A 170 20.06 -5.60 14.03
CA GLY A 170 19.50 -4.30 14.35
C GLY A 170 18.54 -3.78 13.29
N GLY A 171 17.72 -2.85 13.75
CA GLY A 171 16.72 -2.17 12.93
C GLY A 171 16.22 -0.91 13.63
N ALA A 172 15.45 -0.13 12.88
CA ALA A 172 14.68 0.98 13.38
C ALA A 172 13.52 1.30 12.44
N GLY A 173 12.34 1.46 13.01
CA GLY A 173 11.15 1.99 12.37
C GLY A 173 10.96 3.47 12.65
N GLY A 174 10.06 4.10 11.90
CA GLY A 174 9.81 5.54 11.95
C GLY A 174 9.72 6.09 10.54
N SER A 175 10.46 7.17 10.22
CA SER A 175 10.41 7.74 8.87
C SER A 175 10.84 6.78 7.76
N PHE A 176 11.71 5.81 8.05
CA PHE A 176 12.14 4.76 7.13
C PHE A 176 12.20 3.43 7.88
N SER A 177 11.96 2.33 7.18
CA SER A 177 12.23 0.99 7.70
C SER A 177 13.72 0.67 7.50
N THR A 178 14.52 0.82 8.54
CA THR A 178 15.97 0.52 8.51
C THR A 178 16.21 -0.85 9.10
N PHE A 179 16.91 -1.74 8.40
CA PHE A 179 17.18 -3.09 8.90
C PHE A 179 18.51 -3.62 8.39
N SER A 180 19.16 -4.47 9.18
CA SER A 180 20.44 -5.09 8.80
C SER A 180 20.26 -6.39 8.02
N THR A 181 21.31 -6.82 7.33
CA THR A 181 21.42 -8.14 6.68
C THR A 181 21.64 -9.30 7.66
N HIS A 182 21.18 -9.18 8.91
CA HIS A 182 21.24 -10.27 9.88
C HIS A 182 20.46 -11.50 9.36
N ALA A 183 20.71 -12.69 9.92
CA ALA A 183 19.97 -13.91 9.57
C ALA A 183 18.44 -13.85 9.79
N LEU A 184 17.93 -12.77 10.41
CA LEU A 184 16.52 -12.49 10.63
C LEU A 184 16.07 -11.22 9.88
N ALA A 185 16.81 -10.78 8.86
CA ALA A 185 16.57 -9.54 8.13
C ALA A 185 15.12 -9.43 7.63
N ASP A 186 14.58 -10.53 7.10
CA ASP A 186 13.21 -10.60 6.60
C ASP A 186 12.20 -10.29 7.72
N ASP A 187 12.32 -10.93 8.90
CA ASP A 187 11.45 -10.64 10.05
C ASP A 187 11.64 -9.23 10.62
N ILE A 188 12.90 -8.75 10.68
CA ILE A 188 13.20 -7.38 11.13
C ILE A 188 12.49 -6.39 10.20
N PHE A 189 12.63 -6.54 8.88
CA PHE A 189 11.96 -5.65 7.93
C PHE A 189 10.44 -5.62 8.12
N ILE A 190 9.79 -6.77 8.30
CA ILE A 190 8.34 -6.84 8.52
C ILE A 190 7.93 -6.03 9.75
N HIS A 191 8.69 -6.16 10.84
CA HIS A 191 8.49 -5.41 12.07
C HIS A 191 8.69 -3.89 11.84
N GLU A 192 9.81 -3.48 11.24
CA GLU A 192 10.11 -2.06 11.01
C GLU A 192 9.15 -1.41 9.99
N TYR A 193 8.66 -2.16 9.02
CA TYR A 193 7.62 -1.70 8.09
C TYR A 193 6.26 -1.53 8.79
N GLY A 194 5.97 -2.35 9.80
CA GLY A 194 4.83 -2.14 10.71
C GLY A 194 4.87 -0.78 11.42
N HIS A 195 6.04 -0.33 11.84
CA HIS A 195 6.22 1.02 12.36
C HIS A 195 6.09 2.10 11.27
N SER A 196 6.86 1.99 10.19
CA SER A 196 7.00 3.06 9.20
C SER A 196 5.72 3.29 8.39
N PHE A 197 5.12 2.23 7.89
CA PHE A 197 3.91 2.34 7.07
C PHE A 197 2.64 2.37 7.93
N THR A 198 2.47 1.38 8.80
CA THR A 198 1.21 1.23 9.55
C THR A 198 1.12 2.15 10.77
N GLY A 199 2.26 2.61 11.31
CA GLY A 199 2.28 3.43 12.53
C GLY A 199 1.98 2.62 13.79
N LEU A 200 2.34 1.33 13.82
CA LEU A 200 2.18 0.48 14.99
C LEU A 200 3.24 0.83 16.06
N ALA A 201 2.89 0.61 17.32
CA ALA A 201 3.85 0.65 18.42
C ALA A 201 4.48 -0.72 18.67
N ASP A 202 5.62 -0.71 19.34
CA ASP A 202 6.17 -1.92 19.95
C ASP A 202 5.24 -2.47 21.05
N GLU A 203 5.04 -3.77 21.03
CA GLU A 203 4.21 -4.49 22.00
C GLU A 203 5.05 -5.17 23.10
N TYR A 204 6.38 -5.11 23.04
CA TYR A 204 7.24 -5.55 24.13
C TYR A 204 7.37 -4.48 25.23
N ASP A 205 7.74 -4.94 26.42
CA ASP A 205 7.80 -4.16 27.67
C ASP A 205 9.23 -3.84 28.12
N SER A 206 10.23 -4.24 27.32
CA SER A 206 11.65 -3.92 27.57
C SER A 206 11.86 -2.40 27.57
N PRO A 207 12.45 -1.81 28.62
CA PRO A 207 12.52 -0.35 28.74
C PRO A 207 13.32 0.34 27.64
N TYR A 208 12.76 1.44 27.13
CA TYR A 208 13.43 2.41 26.27
C TYR A 208 13.38 3.78 26.98
N PRO A 209 14.41 4.11 27.80
CA PRO A 209 14.46 5.39 28.51
C PRO A 209 14.38 6.59 27.55
N GLY A 210 13.46 7.51 27.83
CA GLY A 210 13.27 8.72 27.04
C GLY A 210 12.37 8.57 25.81
N TYR A 211 11.78 7.40 25.57
CA TYR A 211 10.79 7.24 24.49
C TYR A 211 9.55 8.11 24.76
N PRO A 212 9.02 8.85 23.75
CA PRO A 212 7.88 9.76 23.95
C PRO A 212 6.66 9.06 24.52
N ALA A 213 6.03 9.64 25.55
CA ALA A 213 4.81 9.09 26.13
C ALA A 213 3.60 9.25 25.20
N CYS A 214 2.65 8.31 25.31
CA CYS A 214 1.33 8.41 24.72
C CYS A 214 0.26 8.17 25.80
N SER A 215 -0.97 8.61 25.56
CA SER A 215 -2.08 8.39 26.48
C SER A 215 -3.43 8.56 25.81
N ASP A 216 -4.25 7.51 25.88
CA ASP A 216 -5.65 7.56 25.42
C ASP A 216 -6.60 8.05 26.53
N ILE A 217 -6.14 8.10 27.78
CA ILE A 217 -6.90 8.64 28.92
C ILE A 217 -6.87 10.17 28.95
N SER A 218 -5.70 10.78 28.72
CA SER A 218 -5.55 12.24 28.77
C SER A 218 -6.01 12.94 27.49
N GLY A 219 -6.11 12.21 26.38
CA GLY A 219 -6.47 12.75 25.06
C GLY A 219 -5.38 13.57 24.35
N SER A 220 -4.26 13.83 25.03
CA SER A 220 -3.06 14.44 24.46
C SER A 220 -2.06 13.36 24.04
N SER A 221 -1.64 13.36 22.77
CA SER A 221 -0.78 12.32 22.18
C SER A 221 -1.43 10.91 22.26
N PRO A 222 -2.48 10.65 21.46
CA PRO A 222 -3.12 9.33 21.41
C PRO A 222 -2.11 8.22 21.16
N CYS A 223 -2.29 7.09 21.83
CA CYS A 223 -1.43 5.94 21.58
C CYS A 223 -1.73 5.33 20.20
N GLU A 224 -0.75 4.63 19.66
CA GLU A 224 -0.81 3.87 18.43
C GLU A 224 -1.93 2.81 18.49
N ALA A 225 -2.38 2.31 17.33
CA ALA A 225 -3.60 1.50 17.24
C ALA A 225 -3.56 0.21 18.08
N ASN A 226 -2.37 -0.39 18.24
CA ASN A 226 -2.14 -1.67 18.90
C ASN A 226 -1.70 -1.56 20.37
N VAL A 227 -1.74 -0.38 20.98
CA VAL A 227 -1.45 -0.20 22.41
C VAL A 227 -2.39 0.81 23.06
N THR A 228 -2.62 0.68 24.37
CA THR A 228 -3.45 1.63 25.12
C THR A 228 -3.09 1.64 26.60
N ASN A 229 -3.30 2.77 27.28
CA ASN A 229 -3.28 2.85 28.74
C ASN A 229 -4.69 2.75 29.37
N VAL A 230 -5.74 2.55 28.57
CA VAL A 230 -7.12 2.40 29.03
C VAL A 230 -7.41 0.96 29.46
N SER A 231 -7.90 0.78 30.68
CA SER A 231 -8.29 -0.52 31.24
C SER A 231 -9.81 -0.73 31.37
N VAL A 232 -10.61 0.33 31.18
CA VAL A 232 -12.07 0.24 31.21
C VAL A 232 -12.55 -0.41 29.92
N ARG A 233 -13.08 -1.65 30.01
CA ARG A 233 -13.46 -2.50 28.86
C ARG A 233 -14.17 -1.74 27.72
N ASN A 234 -15.21 -0.98 28.03
CA ASN A 234 -16.01 -0.28 27.02
C ASN A 234 -15.25 0.83 26.27
N ASN A 235 -14.12 1.28 26.81
CA ASN A 235 -13.30 2.34 26.24
C ASN A 235 -12.02 1.82 25.56
N ILE A 236 -11.79 0.51 25.55
CA ILE A 236 -10.65 -0.09 24.85
C ILE A 236 -10.89 0.04 23.34
N LYS A 237 -9.89 0.56 22.61
CA LYS A 237 -9.97 0.82 21.15
C LYS A 237 -10.46 -0.39 20.35
N TRP A 238 -10.00 -1.58 20.71
CA TRP A 238 -10.33 -2.85 20.06
C TRP A 238 -11.33 -3.71 20.85
N ASN A 239 -12.14 -3.11 21.73
CA ASN A 239 -13.12 -3.86 22.54
C ASN A 239 -14.07 -4.74 21.70
N TYR A 240 -14.40 -4.32 20.47
CA TYR A 240 -15.24 -5.10 19.55
C TYR A 240 -14.59 -6.41 19.07
N LEU A 241 -13.27 -6.57 19.25
CA LEU A 241 -12.54 -7.82 19.01
C LEU A 241 -12.43 -8.68 20.28
N ILE A 242 -12.68 -8.13 21.48
CA ILE A 242 -12.56 -8.85 22.75
C ILE A 242 -13.86 -9.59 23.04
N ALA A 243 -13.82 -10.93 23.00
CA ALA A 243 -14.96 -11.76 23.38
C ALA A 243 -15.47 -11.42 24.79
N GLY A 244 -16.80 -11.52 25.00
CA GLY A 244 -17.42 -11.15 26.28
C GLY A 244 -16.91 -11.94 27.48
N ALA A 245 -16.47 -13.18 27.26
CA ALA A 245 -15.91 -14.05 28.29
C ALA A 245 -14.42 -13.80 28.58
N THR A 246 -13.70 -13.05 27.74
CA THR A 246 -12.28 -12.77 27.96
C THR A 246 -12.11 -11.82 29.17
N PRO A 247 -11.25 -12.12 30.16
CA PRO A 247 -11.02 -11.21 31.27
C PRO A 247 -10.36 -9.91 30.79
N VAL A 248 -10.62 -8.79 31.46
CA VAL A 248 -9.98 -7.49 31.20
C VAL A 248 -9.53 -6.89 32.54
N PRO A 249 -8.21 -6.72 32.78
CA PRO A 249 -7.08 -7.17 31.96
C PRO A 249 -7.05 -8.69 31.74
N THR A 250 -6.49 -9.12 30.62
CA THR A 250 -6.38 -10.54 30.25
C THR A 250 -5.09 -11.13 30.81
N PRO A 251 -5.14 -12.22 31.59
CA PRO A 251 -3.93 -12.87 32.09
C PRO A 251 -3.09 -13.45 30.94
N ASP A 252 -1.79 -13.13 30.91
CA ASP A 252 -0.86 -13.67 29.92
C ASP A 252 -0.47 -15.12 30.26
N THR A 253 -1.42 -16.04 30.07
CA THR A 253 -1.30 -17.47 30.41
C THR A 253 -1.80 -18.33 29.25
N PRO A 254 -1.40 -19.62 29.17
CA PRO A 254 -1.76 -20.48 28.03
C PRO A 254 -3.24 -20.49 27.63
N PRO A 255 -4.22 -20.47 28.56
CA PRO A 255 -5.65 -20.41 28.21
C PRO A 255 -6.08 -19.17 27.38
N TYR A 256 -5.32 -18.08 27.45
CA TYR A 256 -5.60 -16.82 26.73
C TYR A 256 -4.58 -16.52 25.63
N SER A 257 -3.62 -17.41 25.37
CA SER A 257 -2.51 -17.16 24.43
C SER A 257 -2.96 -16.84 22.99
N SER A 258 -4.13 -17.33 22.57
CA SER A 258 -4.68 -17.17 21.22
C SER A 258 -5.87 -16.22 21.13
N VAL A 259 -6.30 -15.58 22.22
CA VAL A 259 -7.47 -14.69 22.21
C VAL A 259 -7.04 -13.23 22.03
N VAL A 260 -7.94 -12.41 21.47
CA VAL A 260 -7.83 -10.95 21.58
C VAL A 260 -8.34 -10.52 22.96
N GLY A 261 -7.54 -9.72 23.65
CA GLY A 261 -7.73 -9.31 25.03
C GLY A 261 -7.08 -7.97 25.34
N LEU A 262 -6.78 -7.73 26.61
CA LEU A 262 -6.06 -6.56 27.09
C LEU A 262 -4.90 -7.05 27.99
N PHE A 263 -3.77 -7.38 27.38
CA PHE A 263 -2.60 -7.94 28.06
C PHE A 263 -1.70 -6.83 28.57
N GLU A 264 -1.34 -6.84 29.85
CA GLU A 264 -0.44 -5.84 30.43
C GLU A 264 1.00 -6.05 29.95
N GLY A 265 1.72 -4.94 29.76
CA GLY A 265 3.07 -4.90 29.24
C GLY A 265 3.09 -4.58 27.75
N ALA A 266 3.47 -3.36 27.39
CA ALA A 266 3.62 -2.92 25.99
C ALA A 266 4.34 -1.58 25.94
N ARG A 267 4.82 -1.19 24.74
CA ARG A 267 5.40 0.12 24.48
C ARG A 267 6.47 0.50 25.51
N TYR A 268 7.35 -0.45 25.81
CA TYR A 268 8.48 -0.33 26.74
C TYR A 268 8.11 -0.14 28.22
N LEU A 269 6.85 -0.42 28.58
CA LEU A 269 6.33 -0.31 29.93
C LEU A 269 5.77 -1.66 30.39
N SER A 270 6.29 -2.18 31.50
CA SER A 270 5.82 -3.45 32.08
C SER A 270 4.49 -3.34 32.83
N SER A 271 4.00 -2.12 33.09
CA SER A 271 2.72 -1.87 33.75
C SER A 271 2.04 -0.61 33.24
N GLY A 272 0.70 -0.57 33.33
CA GLY A 272 -0.10 0.59 32.93
C GLY A 272 -0.19 0.85 31.42
N MET A 273 0.38 -0.03 30.59
CA MET A 273 0.23 -0.05 29.14
C MET A 273 -0.12 -1.47 28.70
N TYR A 274 -1.00 -1.58 27.70
CA TYR A 274 -1.60 -2.84 27.30
C TYR A 274 -1.52 -3.07 25.79
N ARG A 275 -1.39 -4.34 25.40
CA ARG A 275 -1.41 -4.85 24.02
C ARG A 275 -2.61 -5.79 23.77
N PRO A 276 -3.01 -6.00 22.50
CA PRO A 276 -4.23 -6.73 22.16
C PRO A 276 -4.10 -8.25 22.23
N GLN A 277 -2.91 -8.82 22.06
CA GLN A 277 -2.69 -10.27 22.09
C GLN A 277 -1.41 -10.62 22.84
N SER A 278 -1.35 -11.87 23.34
CA SER A 278 -0.14 -12.38 23.96
C SER A 278 1.02 -12.39 22.96
N THR A 279 0.80 -12.83 21.72
CA THR A 279 1.83 -12.90 20.67
C THR A 279 1.49 -11.97 19.50
N CYS A 280 2.52 -11.33 18.94
CA CYS A 280 2.45 -10.43 17.80
C CYS A 280 3.86 -10.22 17.24
N ASN A 281 3.98 -10.00 15.93
CA ASN A 281 5.25 -9.57 15.31
C ASN A 281 5.81 -8.27 15.93
N MET A 282 4.94 -7.35 16.36
CA MET A 282 5.33 -6.13 17.10
C MET A 282 5.83 -6.40 18.53
N ARG A 283 5.70 -7.62 19.04
CA ARG A 283 6.23 -8.04 20.35
C ARG A 283 7.49 -8.89 20.20
N SER A 284 7.44 -9.84 19.27
CA SER A 284 8.50 -10.84 19.08
C SER A 284 8.50 -11.32 17.64
N LEU A 285 9.66 -11.30 17.01
CA LEU A 285 9.87 -11.80 15.65
C LEU A 285 9.50 -13.29 15.53
N GLY A 286 9.15 -13.74 14.32
CA GLY A 286 8.72 -15.11 14.04
C GLY A 286 7.26 -15.42 14.37
N TYR A 287 6.51 -14.47 14.95
CA TYR A 287 5.05 -14.54 15.08
C TYR A 287 4.38 -13.65 14.02
N GLY A 288 3.15 -14.00 13.63
CA GLY A 288 2.30 -13.15 12.79
C GLY A 288 1.87 -11.85 13.49
N PHE A 289 1.41 -10.85 12.73
CA PHE A 289 0.74 -9.70 13.32
C PHE A 289 -0.53 -10.12 14.08
N CYS A 290 -0.82 -9.48 15.21
CA CYS A 290 -2.08 -9.67 15.92
C CYS A 290 -3.26 -9.10 15.11
N ALA A 291 -4.49 -9.49 15.44
CA ALA A 291 -5.70 -9.07 14.72
C ALA A 291 -5.85 -7.55 14.64
N VAL A 292 -5.45 -6.82 15.68
CA VAL A 292 -5.50 -5.34 15.70
C VAL A 292 -4.46 -4.74 14.75
N CYS A 293 -3.24 -5.30 14.69
CA CYS A 293 -2.21 -4.86 13.76
C CYS A 293 -2.58 -5.15 12.30
N GLN A 294 -3.20 -6.30 12.03
CA GLN A 294 -3.72 -6.65 10.71
C GLN A 294 -4.82 -5.67 10.26
N GLU A 295 -5.81 -5.42 11.14
CA GLU A 295 -6.89 -4.47 10.85
C GLU A 295 -6.36 -3.04 10.62
N ALA A 296 -5.37 -2.62 11.41
CA ALA A 296 -4.74 -1.30 11.27
C ALA A 296 -4.06 -1.12 9.90
N TYR A 297 -3.37 -2.15 9.40
CA TYR A 297 -2.77 -2.10 8.06
C TYR A 297 -3.83 -1.93 6.97
N VAL A 298 -4.91 -2.73 6.99
CA VAL A 298 -5.96 -2.65 5.97
C VAL A 298 -6.58 -1.26 5.93
N LYS A 299 -6.84 -0.66 7.11
CA LYS A 299 -7.32 0.73 7.20
C LYS A 299 -6.30 1.71 6.62
N LYS A 300 -5.02 1.56 6.99
CA LYS A 300 -3.94 2.44 6.55
C LYS A 300 -3.77 2.48 5.03
N VAL A 301 -3.89 1.33 4.35
CA VAL A 301 -3.79 1.20 2.89
C VAL A 301 -4.74 2.17 2.16
N TYR A 302 -5.90 2.48 2.73
CA TYR A 302 -6.87 3.39 2.12
C TYR A 302 -6.82 4.84 2.64
N GLU A 303 -5.99 5.11 3.65
CA GLU A 303 -5.90 6.43 4.29
C GLU A 303 -4.77 7.28 3.74
N VAL A 304 -3.65 6.66 3.36
CA VAL A 304 -2.44 7.34 2.88
C VAL A 304 -2.65 7.92 1.48
N LEU A 305 -2.09 9.11 1.26
CA LEU A 305 -2.04 9.75 -0.05
C LEU A 305 -0.76 9.30 -0.73
N TYR A 306 -0.87 8.69 -1.92
CA TYR A 306 0.26 8.13 -2.65
C TYR A 306 0.68 9.06 -3.80
N ALA A 307 1.99 9.16 -4.01
CA ALA A 307 2.72 9.82 -5.08
C ALA A 307 2.43 11.33 -5.29
N GLN A 308 3.15 11.90 -6.28
CA GLN A 308 3.09 13.30 -6.70
C GLN A 308 1.71 13.63 -7.30
N GLY A 309 0.73 13.83 -6.43
CA GLY A 309 -0.68 14.02 -6.81
C GLY A 309 -1.62 14.00 -5.61
N GLY A 310 -1.19 13.46 -4.47
CA GLY A 310 -1.98 13.47 -3.24
C GLY A 310 -3.27 12.66 -3.37
N THR A 311 -3.26 11.59 -4.17
CA THR A 311 -4.43 10.75 -4.42
C THR A 311 -4.38 9.51 -3.56
N LYS A 312 -5.53 9.15 -2.97
CA LYS A 312 -5.69 7.87 -2.29
C LYS A 312 -5.79 6.75 -3.30
N LEU A 313 -5.36 5.57 -2.89
CA LEU A 313 -5.56 4.34 -3.66
C LEU A 313 -7.05 4.09 -3.92
N SER A 314 -7.35 3.65 -5.14
CA SER A 314 -8.68 3.32 -5.63
C SER A 314 -8.79 1.83 -5.95
N LEU A 315 -9.89 1.20 -5.53
CA LEU A 315 -10.21 -0.16 -5.97
C LEU A 315 -10.67 -0.24 -7.43
N ILE A 316 -11.05 0.89 -8.04
CA ILE A 316 -11.31 0.99 -9.48
C ILE A 316 -10.05 1.54 -10.12
N GLU A 317 -9.47 0.78 -11.05
CA GLU A 317 -8.25 1.21 -11.73
C GLU A 317 -8.52 2.50 -12.54
N PRO A 318 -7.60 3.48 -12.50
CA PRO A 318 -7.71 4.69 -13.31
C PRO A 318 -7.88 4.35 -14.79
N ASP A 319 -8.71 5.14 -15.48
CA ASP A 319 -8.96 5.04 -16.92
C ASP A 319 -9.47 3.67 -17.41
N SER A 320 -9.93 2.80 -16.51
CA SER A 320 -10.38 1.44 -16.83
C SER A 320 -11.87 1.34 -17.19
N ALA A 321 -12.62 2.41 -16.98
CA ALA A 321 -14.07 2.42 -17.18
C ALA A 321 -14.46 2.33 -18.66
N VAL A 322 -15.36 1.41 -18.96
CA VAL A 322 -15.99 1.23 -20.28
C VAL A 322 -17.51 1.34 -20.11
N PRO A 323 -18.22 2.14 -20.91
CA PRO A 323 -17.71 3.07 -21.94
C PRO A 323 -16.79 4.16 -21.36
N ILE A 324 -15.81 4.60 -22.15
CA ILE A 324 -14.87 5.67 -21.74
C ILE A 324 -15.61 7.00 -21.52
N SER A 325 -16.62 7.28 -22.35
CA SER A 325 -17.46 8.47 -22.17
C SER A 325 -18.29 8.35 -20.89
N GLN A 326 -18.22 9.37 -20.03
CA GLN A 326 -19.11 9.50 -18.86
C GLN A 326 -20.58 9.68 -19.24
N ASN A 327 -20.86 10.13 -20.47
CA ASN A 327 -22.21 10.36 -20.99
C ASN A 327 -22.47 9.51 -22.24
N PRO A 328 -22.46 8.16 -22.15
CA PRO A 328 -22.67 7.32 -23.32
C PRO A 328 -24.12 7.45 -23.82
N THR A 329 -24.32 7.36 -25.13
CA THR A 329 -25.66 7.33 -25.73
C THR A 329 -26.08 5.90 -25.99
N GLY A 330 -27.28 5.53 -25.52
CA GLY A 330 -27.90 4.21 -25.71
C GLY A 330 -29.22 4.30 -26.45
N MET A 331 -29.79 3.16 -26.84
CA MET A 331 -31.13 3.07 -27.40
C MET A 331 -32.01 2.20 -26.52
N VAL A 332 -33.31 2.52 -26.47
CA VAL A 332 -34.31 1.64 -25.82
C VAL A 332 -34.23 0.23 -26.41
N ALA A 333 -34.37 -0.78 -25.55
CA ALA A 333 -34.32 -2.20 -25.86
C ALA A 333 -33.00 -2.70 -26.48
N THR A 334 -31.94 -1.88 -26.50
CA THR A 334 -30.61 -2.27 -26.98
C THR A 334 -29.66 -2.49 -25.79
N PRO A 335 -29.09 -3.69 -25.61
CA PRO A 335 -28.15 -3.95 -24.53
C PRO A 335 -26.88 -3.09 -24.64
N MET A 336 -26.43 -2.57 -23.50
CA MET A 336 -25.19 -1.82 -23.32
C MET A 336 -24.31 -2.53 -22.30
N ASN A 337 -23.02 -2.68 -22.61
CA ASN A 337 -22.06 -3.28 -21.69
C ASN A 337 -21.27 -2.19 -20.97
N PHE A 338 -21.15 -2.35 -19.66
CA PHE A 338 -20.37 -1.51 -18.76
C PHE A 338 -19.30 -2.38 -18.10
N SER A 339 -18.11 -1.85 -17.91
CA SER A 339 -17.08 -2.53 -17.13
C SER A 339 -16.10 -1.58 -16.47
N VAL A 340 -15.44 -2.07 -15.42
CA VAL A 340 -14.26 -1.45 -14.81
C VAL A 340 -13.22 -2.54 -14.54
N LEU A 341 -11.93 -2.16 -14.47
CA LEU A 341 -10.90 -3.02 -13.90
C LEU A 341 -10.74 -2.69 -12.42
N THR A 342 -10.42 -3.71 -11.63
CA THR A 342 -10.27 -3.61 -10.18
C THR A 342 -8.86 -3.88 -9.73
N LEU A 343 -8.38 -3.09 -8.76
CA LEU A 343 -7.21 -3.45 -7.98
C LEU A 343 -7.60 -4.56 -6.99
N GLN A 344 -7.28 -5.80 -7.36
CA GLN A 344 -7.70 -6.99 -6.62
C GLN A 344 -6.74 -7.36 -5.49
N PRO A 345 -7.22 -7.49 -4.24
CA PRO A 345 -6.50 -8.21 -3.20
C PRO A 345 -6.58 -9.72 -3.44
N SER A 346 -6.03 -10.54 -2.54
CA SER A 346 -6.09 -12.01 -2.65
C SER A 346 -7.48 -12.58 -2.35
N HIS A 347 -8.35 -11.79 -1.72
CA HIS A 347 -9.74 -12.13 -1.38
C HIS A 347 -10.76 -11.41 -2.29
N ASP A 348 -12.01 -11.86 -2.24
CA ASP A 348 -13.07 -11.30 -3.08
C ASP A 348 -13.46 -9.87 -2.67
N LEU A 349 -13.63 -9.00 -3.66
CA LEU A 349 -14.25 -7.68 -3.49
C LEU A 349 -15.76 -7.75 -3.64
N TYR A 350 -16.49 -6.88 -2.95
CA TYR A 350 -17.94 -6.75 -3.05
C TYR A 350 -18.30 -5.72 -4.11
N VAL A 351 -18.89 -6.18 -5.21
CA VAL A 351 -19.22 -5.36 -6.38
C VAL A 351 -20.73 -5.25 -6.50
N THR A 352 -21.24 -4.03 -6.41
CA THR A 352 -22.68 -3.73 -6.50
C THR A 352 -22.92 -2.81 -7.69
N TRP A 353 -23.83 -3.22 -8.57
CA TRP A 353 -24.27 -2.39 -9.69
C TRP A 353 -25.60 -1.70 -9.35
N TYR A 354 -25.76 -0.47 -9.82
CA TYR A 354 -26.97 0.34 -9.63
C TYR A 354 -27.43 0.88 -10.97
N VAL A 355 -28.75 0.91 -11.17
CA VAL A 355 -29.42 1.58 -12.29
C VAL A 355 -30.48 2.51 -11.71
N ALA A 356 -30.43 3.80 -12.06
CA ALA A 356 -31.32 4.83 -11.50
C ALA A 356 -31.36 4.83 -9.96
N GLY A 357 -30.22 4.57 -9.31
CA GLY A 357 -30.11 4.47 -7.84
C GLY A 357 -30.61 3.16 -7.23
N VAL A 358 -31.17 2.24 -8.02
CA VAL A 358 -31.66 0.93 -7.55
C VAL A 358 -30.58 -0.14 -7.71
N SER A 359 -30.26 -0.84 -6.62
CA SER A 359 -29.29 -1.95 -6.64
C SER A 359 -29.78 -3.09 -7.54
N GLN A 360 -28.91 -3.56 -8.42
CA GLN A 360 -29.13 -4.70 -9.31
C GLN A 360 -28.58 -6.01 -8.72
N GLY A 361 -28.06 -5.96 -7.49
CA GLY A 361 -27.43 -7.08 -6.81
C GLY A 361 -25.96 -6.81 -6.48
N THR A 362 -25.46 -7.54 -5.49
CA THR A 362 -24.06 -7.50 -5.05
C THR A 362 -23.43 -8.87 -5.29
N THR A 363 -22.24 -8.89 -5.89
CA THR A 363 -21.45 -10.11 -6.13
C THR A 363 -20.12 -10.01 -5.41
N GLN A 364 -19.67 -11.11 -4.80
CA GLN A 364 -18.29 -11.28 -4.35
C GLN A 364 -17.46 -11.76 -5.53
N SER A 365 -16.39 -11.06 -5.87
CA SER A 365 -15.59 -11.36 -7.05
C SER A 365 -14.10 -11.11 -6.84
N SER A 366 -13.31 -12.11 -7.20
CA SER A 366 -11.85 -12.08 -7.38
C SER A 366 -11.41 -11.78 -8.83
N GLN A 367 -12.36 -11.61 -9.76
CA GLN A 367 -12.03 -11.26 -11.15
C GLN A 367 -11.53 -9.81 -11.26
N VAL A 368 -10.47 -9.56 -12.04
CA VAL A 368 -9.98 -8.19 -12.26
C VAL A 368 -10.99 -7.35 -13.03
N MET A 369 -11.61 -7.90 -14.07
CA MET A 369 -12.65 -7.19 -14.84
C MET A 369 -14.03 -7.42 -14.24
N GLN A 370 -14.70 -6.32 -13.90
CA GLN A 370 -16.09 -6.32 -13.43
C GLN A 370 -16.99 -5.80 -14.53
N SER A 371 -17.95 -6.59 -14.98
CA SER A 371 -18.83 -6.25 -16.10
C SER A 371 -20.31 -6.30 -15.73
N PHE A 372 -21.11 -5.44 -16.35
CA PHE A 372 -22.56 -5.40 -16.21
C PHE A 372 -23.21 -5.04 -17.54
N GLN A 373 -24.29 -5.73 -17.87
CA GLN A 373 -25.09 -5.43 -19.05
C GLN A 373 -26.39 -4.75 -18.63
N PHE A 374 -26.65 -3.58 -19.19
CA PHE A 374 -27.87 -2.81 -18.98
C PHE A 374 -28.67 -2.74 -20.27
N THR A 375 -29.96 -3.10 -20.24
CA THR A 375 -30.89 -2.92 -21.36
C THR A 375 -31.94 -1.88 -20.98
N PRO A 376 -31.88 -0.65 -21.53
CA PRO A 376 -32.82 0.41 -21.18
C PRO A 376 -34.25 0.10 -21.63
N THR A 377 -35.24 0.37 -20.78
CA THR A 377 -36.66 0.18 -21.10
C THR A 377 -37.39 1.49 -21.44
N ASN A 378 -36.85 2.63 -21.01
CA ASN A 378 -37.42 3.96 -21.25
C ASN A 378 -36.35 4.89 -21.83
N SER A 379 -36.76 5.83 -22.68
CA SER A 379 -35.90 6.93 -23.13
C SER A 379 -35.70 7.98 -22.03
N GLY A 380 -34.59 8.70 -22.09
CA GLY A 380 -34.20 9.73 -21.14
C GLY A 380 -32.86 9.45 -20.46
N PRO A 381 -32.41 10.35 -19.57
CA PRO A 381 -31.18 10.15 -18.81
C PRO A 381 -31.37 9.04 -17.76
N VAL A 382 -30.40 8.15 -17.63
CA VAL A 382 -30.34 7.13 -16.58
C VAL A 382 -28.91 6.95 -16.08
N GLU A 383 -28.74 6.97 -14.75
CA GLU A 383 -27.47 6.66 -14.13
C GLU A 383 -27.26 5.13 -14.09
N VAL A 384 -26.13 4.68 -14.62
CA VAL A 384 -25.56 3.35 -14.34
C VAL A 384 -24.33 3.56 -13.46
N LYS A 385 -24.22 2.85 -12.34
CA LYS A 385 -23.13 3.02 -11.39
C LYS A 385 -22.64 1.69 -10.85
N VAL A 386 -21.32 1.55 -10.70
CA VAL A 386 -20.70 0.45 -9.96
C VAL A 386 -20.17 1.00 -8.63
N ARG A 387 -20.35 0.22 -7.55
CA ARG A 387 -19.76 0.45 -6.24
C ARG A 387 -18.96 -0.78 -5.85
N ILE A 388 -17.72 -0.56 -5.42
CA ILE A 388 -16.79 -1.60 -5.02
C ILE A 388 -16.38 -1.36 -3.57
N LYS A 389 -16.38 -2.44 -2.78
CA LYS A 389 -16.01 -2.39 -1.37
C LYS A 389 -15.11 -3.56 -1.03
N ASP A 390 -14.08 -3.27 -0.25
CA ASP A 390 -13.29 -4.28 0.44
C ASP A 390 -13.90 -4.53 1.82
N ASN A 391 -14.39 -5.75 2.05
CA ASN A 391 -14.87 -6.23 3.34
C ASN A 391 -13.99 -7.40 3.81
N SER A 392 -12.68 -7.25 3.71
CA SER A 392 -11.67 -8.22 4.15
C SER A 392 -12.00 -8.82 5.52
N SER A 393 -11.75 -10.12 5.66
CA SER A 393 -11.85 -10.82 6.95
C SER A 393 -10.78 -10.39 7.95
N LEU A 394 -9.74 -9.69 7.51
CA LEU A 394 -8.72 -9.09 8.38
C LEU A 394 -9.24 -7.84 9.12
N VAL A 395 -10.42 -7.34 8.74
CA VAL A 395 -11.14 -6.26 9.43
C VAL A 395 -12.40 -6.84 10.05
N ASN A 396 -12.65 -6.53 11.32
CA ASN A 396 -13.87 -6.98 11.98
C ASN A 396 -15.12 -6.48 11.21
N ALA A 397 -16.11 -7.35 11.02
CA ALA A 397 -17.31 -7.01 10.25
C ALA A 397 -18.05 -5.75 10.77
N SER A 398 -18.00 -5.48 12.07
CA SER A 398 -18.58 -4.26 12.65
C SER A 398 -17.89 -2.97 12.20
N GLN A 399 -16.64 -3.07 11.72
CA GLN A 399 -15.81 -1.96 11.26
C GLN A 399 -15.83 -1.81 9.74
N HIS A 400 -16.46 -2.71 8.97
CA HIS A 400 -16.51 -2.59 7.51
C HIS A 400 -17.18 -1.28 7.05
N SER A 401 -18.07 -0.68 7.84
CA SER A 401 -18.67 0.62 7.51
C SER A 401 -17.69 1.79 7.56
N SER A 402 -16.55 1.66 8.26
CA SER A 402 -15.51 2.68 8.30
C SER A 402 -14.56 2.63 7.10
N LEU A 403 -14.53 1.50 6.37
CA LEU A 403 -13.73 1.37 5.15
C LEU A 403 -14.41 2.13 4.00
N PRO A 404 -13.63 2.76 3.10
CA PRO A 404 -14.19 3.47 1.97
C PRO A 404 -14.85 2.51 0.99
N PHE A 405 -15.74 3.06 0.17
CA PHE A 405 -16.23 2.42 -1.04
C PHE A 405 -15.78 3.26 -2.24
N PHE A 406 -15.65 2.61 -3.39
CA PHE A 406 -15.17 3.22 -4.62
C PHE A 406 -16.26 3.13 -5.66
N GLU A 407 -16.56 4.23 -6.36
CA GLU A 407 -17.65 4.25 -7.33
C GLU A 407 -17.20 4.83 -8.66
N HIS A 408 -17.83 4.34 -9.72
CA HIS A 408 -17.81 4.98 -11.02
C HIS A 408 -19.23 5.01 -11.58
N ALA A 409 -19.63 6.16 -12.13
CA ALA A 409 -20.97 6.38 -12.63
C ALA A 409 -20.95 6.90 -14.08
N TRP A 410 -21.87 6.40 -14.88
CA TRP A 410 -22.17 6.85 -16.23
C TRP A 410 -23.57 7.46 -16.25
N GLN A 411 -23.71 8.64 -16.87
CA GLN A 411 -24.99 9.26 -17.16
C GLN A 411 -25.40 8.89 -18.59
N VAL A 412 -26.14 7.78 -18.73
CA VAL A 412 -26.52 7.25 -20.04
C VAL A 412 -27.65 8.09 -20.62
N ASN A 413 -27.45 8.61 -21.83
CA ASN A 413 -28.50 9.29 -22.58
C ASN A 413 -29.25 8.28 -23.47
N VAL A 414 -30.40 7.79 -23.02
CA VAL A 414 -31.16 6.77 -23.75
C VAL A 414 -32.10 7.42 -24.75
N GLN A 415 -31.93 7.09 -26.02
CA GLN A 415 -32.76 7.56 -27.12
C GLN A 415 -33.91 6.57 -27.39
N PRO A 416 -35.10 7.05 -27.79
CA PRO A 416 -36.17 6.18 -28.22
C PRO A 416 -35.78 5.42 -29.48
N LEU A 417 -36.42 4.28 -29.73
CA LEU A 417 -36.39 3.68 -31.06
C LEU A 417 -37.21 4.59 -31.98
N VAL A 418 -36.58 5.11 -33.04
CA VAL A 418 -37.30 5.84 -34.09
C VAL A 418 -37.42 4.91 -35.28
N ASP A 419 -38.62 4.39 -35.51
CA ASP A 419 -38.93 3.71 -36.76
C ASP A 419 -38.97 4.77 -37.87
N LEU A 420 -37.92 4.81 -38.69
CA LEU A 420 -37.95 5.56 -39.94
C LEU A 420 -38.75 4.75 -40.95
N ILE A 421 -40.06 5.00 -40.99
CA ILE A 421 -40.91 4.52 -42.08
C ILE A 421 -40.61 5.41 -43.28
N PHE A 422 -39.81 4.91 -44.23
CA PHE A 422 -39.59 5.60 -45.50
C PHE A 422 -40.89 5.52 -46.32
N GLU A 423 -41.58 6.66 -46.44
CA GLU A 423 -42.88 6.80 -47.12
C GLU A 423 -42.82 6.36 -48.61
N ASN A 424 -41.63 6.28 -49.21
CA ASN A 424 -41.43 5.95 -50.63
C ASN A 424 -40.52 4.73 -50.90
N GLY A 425 -40.28 3.85 -49.92
CA GLY A 425 -39.40 2.69 -50.11
C GLY A 425 -37.90 3.06 -50.18
N PHE A 426 -37.04 2.04 -50.16
CA PHE A 426 -35.60 2.19 -50.33
C PHE A 426 -35.28 2.38 -51.82
N GLU A 427 -34.76 3.55 -52.21
CA GLU A 427 -33.95 3.70 -53.43
C GLU A 427 -32.49 3.33 -53.16
#